data_AF-A0A0F9A8G9-F1
#
_entry.id   AF-A0A0F9A8G9-F1
#
_cell.length_a   1.000
_cell.length_b   1.000
_cell.length_c   1.000
_cell.angle_alpha   90.00
_cell.angle_beta   90.00
_cell.angle_gamma   90.00
#
_symmetry.space_group_name_H-M   'P 1'
#
loop_
_entity.id
_entity.type
_entity.pdbx_description
1 polymer ?
#
loop_
_entity_poly.entity_id
_entity_poly.type
_entity_poly.pdbx_seq_one_letter_code
_entity_poly.pdbx_strand_id
1 'polypeptide(L)'
;MAIKKHREHKTGKFEFKGFVNLEFTPDERQAMGDWLDTFNDSASDSIAVLTEAMYKVGFSYDDHNEAYSITITCKYRSSPYFGYCFVLRHSDITRGINILRRVYDTLLVDGLYNMQTGADKYDW
;
A
#
# COMPACT_ATOMS: atom_id res chain seq x y z
N MET A 1 11.91 -39.17 20.56
CA MET A 1 11.73 -37.71 20.62
C MET A 1 12.65 -37.08 19.57
N ALA A 2 12.10 -36.61 18.45
CA ALA A 2 12.91 -35.99 17.39
C ALA A 2 12.96 -34.47 17.63
N ILE A 3 14.17 -33.94 17.84
CA ILE A 3 14.43 -32.51 17.96
C ILE A 3 14.23 -31.90 16.55
N LYS A 4 13.17 -31.11 16.38
CA LYS A 4 12.96 -30.30 15.17
C LYS A 4 14.16 -29.35 15.03
N LYS A 5 14.94 -29.52 13.96
CA LYS A 5 15.92 -28.52 13.51
C LYS A 5 15.20 -27.19 13.32
N HIS A 6 15.47 -26.22 14.19
CA HIS A 6 15.15 -24.82 13.91
C HIS A 6 15.93 -24.44 12.65
N ARG A 7 15.23 -24.30 11.52
CA ARG A 7 15.75 -23.54 10.39
C ARG A 7 15.94 -22.12 10.89
N GLU A 8 17.19 -21.71 11.06
CA GLU A 8 17.54 -20.30 11.16
C GLU A 8 17.13 -19.62 9.85
N HIS A 9 15.90 -19.12 9.80
CA HIS A 9 15.58 -18.06 8.87
C HIS A 9 16.45 -16.88 9.29
N LYS A 10 17.48 -16.56 8.50
CA LYS A 10 18.14 -15.25 8.57
C LYS A 10 17.08 -14.19 8.32
N THR A 11 16.45 -13.73 9.38
CA THR A 11 15.44 -12.68 9.37
C THR A 11 16.18 -11.37 9.13
N GLY A 12 16.46 -11.04 7.87
CA GLY A 12 16.90 -9.69 7.53
C GLY A 12 15.88 -8.72 8.14
N LYS A 13 16.30 -7.83 9.04
CA LYS A 13 15.37 -6.92 9.73
C LYS A 13 14.57 -6.11 8.69
N PHE A 14 13.33 -5.75 9.01
CA PHE A 14 12.56 -4.84 8.16
C PHE A 14 13.37 -3.54 7.98
N GLU A 15 13.50 -3.08 6.73
CA GLU A 15 14.18 -1.84 6.39
C GLU A 15 13.12 -0.81 5.98
N PHE A 16 13.08 0.32 6.67
CA PHE A 16 12.20 1.42 6.35
C PHE A 16 12.89 2.33 5.33
N LYS A 17 12.25 2.55 4.17
CA LYS A 17 12.82 3.34 3.07
C LYS A 17 12.34 4.79 3.02
N GLY A 18 11.21 5.10 3.66
CA GLY A 18 10.69 6.45 3.73
C GLY A 18 9.18 6.56 3.60
N PHE A 19 8.71 7.79 3.69
CA PHE A 19 7.30 8.16 3.50
C PHE A 19 7.07 8.70 2.09
N VAL A 20 5.94 8.33 1.50
CA VAL A 20 5.45 8.87 0.24
C VAL A 20 4.06 9.46 0.51
N ASN A 21 3.94 10.77 0.47
CA ASN A 21 2.64 11.43 0.58
C ASN A 21 1.91 11.32 -0.76
N LEU A 22 0.72 10.74 -0.75
CA LEU A 22 -0.13 10.64 -1.91
C LEU A 22 -0.93 11.92 -2.05
N GLU A 23 -0.67 12.64 -3.12
CA GLU A 23 -1.39 13.84 -3.51
C GLU A 23 -2.05 13.60 -4.86
N PHE A 24 -3.30 14.02 -4.98
CA PHE A 24 -4.09 13.89 -6.20
C PHE A 24 -4.40 15.27 -6.74
N THR A 25 -4.27 15.41 -8.06
CA THR A 25 -4.77 16.57 -8.81
C THR A 25 -6.30 16.66 -8.71
N PRO A 26 -6.91 17.83 -9.00
CA PRO A 26 -8.37 17.97 -8.97
C PRO A 26 -9.10 16.93 -9.83
N ASP A 27 -8.59 16.66 -11.04
CA ASP A 27 -9.20 15.69 -11.96
C ASP A 27 -9.11 14.25 -11.42
N GLU A 28 -7.96 13.87 -10.82
CA GLU A 28 -7.81 12.57 -10.17
C GLU A 28 -8.71 12.41 -8.96
N ARG A 29 -8.92 13.48 -8.18
CA ARG A 29 -9.86 13.47 -7.05
C ARG A 29 -11.29 13.26 -7.52
N GLN A 30 -11.69 13.94 -8.61
CA GLN A 30 -13.01 13.74 -9.19
C GLN A 30 -13.19 12.29 -9.66
N ALA A 31 -12.23 11.76 -10.43
CA ALA A 31 -12.27 10.38 -10.89
C ALA A 31 -12.30 9.36 -9.73
N MET A 32 -11.59 9.64 -8.63
CA MET A 32 -11.62 8.82 -7.42
C MET A 32 -12.98 8.90 -6.71
N GLY A 33 -13.59 10.09 -6.67
CA GLY A 33 -14.95 10.30 -6.16
C GLY A 33 -15.97 9.47 -6.93
N ASP A 34 -15.97 9.60 -8.26
CA ASP A 34 -16.87 8.86 -9.15
C ASP A 34 -16.69 7.34 -8.99
N TRP A 35 -15.45 6.87 -8.87
CA TRP A 35 -15.15 5.47 -8.61
C TRP A 35 -15.70 5.01 -7.26
N LEU A 36 -15.44 5.78 -6.19
CA LEU A 36 -15.90 5.45 -4.83
C LEU A 36 -17.42 5.33 -4.75
N ASP A 37 -18.16 6.15 -5.51
CA ASP A 37 -19.62 6.13 -5.50
C ASP A 37 -20.19 4.86 -6.16
N THR A 38 -19.39 4.13 -6.94
CA THR A 38 -19.72 2.82 -7.51
C THR A 38 -19.04 1.65 -6.81
N PHE A 39 -18.08 1.93 -5.93
CA PHE A 39 -17.29 0.92 -5.23
C PHE A 39 -18.03 0.45 -3.97
N ASN A 40 -18.42 -0.83 -3.97
CA ASN A 40 -19.28 -1.39 -2.93
C ASN A 40 -18.54 -2.15 -1.82
N ASP A 41 -17.22 -2.32 -1.91
CA ASP A 41 -16.50 -3.06 -0.88
C ASP A 41 -16.41 -2.25 0.42
N SER A 42 -16.52 -2.98 1.53
CA SER A 42 -16.33 -2.39 2.85
C SER A 42 -14.86 -2.03 3.08
N ALA A 43 -14.60 -1.07 3.98
CA ALA A 43 -13.24 -0.79 4.40
C ALA A 43 -12.53 -2.03 4.99
N SER A 44 -13.28 -2.94 5.65
CA SER A 44 -12.72 -4.20 6.14
C SER A 44 -12.24 -5.11 5.03
N ASP A 45 -12.97 -5.21 3.91
CA ASP A 45 -12.55 -6.03 2.76
C ASP A 45 -11.32 -5.42 2.08
N SER A 46 -11.31 -4.08 1.93
CA SER A 46 -10.12 -3.35 1.46
C SER A 46 -8.90 -3.59 2.35
N ILE A 47 -9.06 -3.56 3.67
CA ILE A 47 -7.98 -3.90 4.62
C ILE A 47 -7.53 -5.35 4.41
N ALA A 48 -8.46 -6.30 4.34
CA ALA A 48 -8.14 -7.71 4.17
C ALA A 48 -7.25 -7.92 2.94
N VAL A 49 -7.65 -7.39 1.77
CA VAL A 49 -6.86 -7.54 0.55
C VAL A 49 -5.49 -6.86 0.64
N LEU A 50 -5.40 -5.65 1.22
CA LEU A 50 -4.11 -4.99 1.44
C LEU A 50 -3.20 -5.83 2.34
N THR A 51 -3.74 -6.44 3.39
CA THR A 51 -2.96 -7.28 4.31
C THR A 51 -2.53 -8.61 3.69
N GLU A 52 -3.38 -9.24 2.88
CA GLU A 52 -3.05 -10.44 2.09
C GLU A 52 -1.97 -10.13 1.06
N ALA A 53 -1.97 -8.92 0.50
CA ALA A 53 -0.92 -8.38 -0.35
C ALA A 53 0.37 -7.99 0.40
N MET A 54 0.48 -8.34 1.68
CA MET A 54 1.63 -8.05 2.54
C MET A 54 1.88 -6.54 2.74
N TYR A 55 0.83 -5.72 2.74
CA TYR A 55 0.88 -4.35 3.20
C TYR A 55 0.38 -4.25 4.64
N LYS A 56 1.13 -3.53 5.49
CA LYS A 56 0.64 -3.12 6.81
C LYS A 56 -0.22 -1.88 6.63
N VAL A 57 -1.48 -1.93 7.05
CA VAL A 57 -2.37 -0.76 7.13
C VAL A 57 -2.23 -0.09 8.49
N GLY A 58 -2.26 1.24 8.55
CA GLY A 58 -2.29 2.00 9.79
C GLY A 58 -3.02 3.32 9.61
N PHE A 59 -3.65 3.85 10.65
CA PHE A 59 -4.34 5.14 10.60
C PHE A 59 -4.16 5.88 11.93
N SER A 60 -4.24 7.20 11.86
CA SER A 60 -4.22 8.12 13.00
C SER A 60 -5.16 9.28 12.71
N TYR A 61 -5.79 9.84 13.73
CA TYR A 61 -6.68 10.98 13.60
C TYR A 61 -6.00 12.23 14.16
N ASP A 62 -6.14 13.35 13.45
CA ASP A 62 -5.62 14.66 13.79
C ASP A 62 -6.81 15.57 14.11
N ASP A 63 -7.07 15.77 15.41
CA ASP A 63 -8.20 16.58 15.91
C ASP A 63 -8.13 18.03 15.44
N HIS A 64 -6.93 18.58 15.20
CA HIS A 64 -6.77 19.98 14.81
C HIS A 64 -7.20 20.25 13.37
N ASN A 65 -6.89 19.31 12.48
CA ASN A 65 -7.21 19.40 11.05
C ASN A 65 -8.44 18.56 10.66
N GLU A 66 -9.10 17.93 11.63
CA GLU A 66 -10.27 17.07 11.46
C GLU A 66 -10.09 16.02 10.36
N ALA A 67 -8.92 15.38 10.32
CA ALA A 67 -8.55 14.48 9.24
C ALA A 67 -7.80 13.25 9.74
N TYR A 68 -8.02 12.12 9.04
CA TYR A 68 -7.24 10.91 9.21
C TYR A 68 -5.98 10.96 8.35
N SER A 69 -4.85 10.57 8.92
CA SER A 69 -3.67 10.13 8.17
C SER A 69 -3.69 8.61 8.10
N ILE A 70 -3.89 8.07 6.91
CA ILE A 70 -4.05 6.64 6.63
C ILE A 70 -2.82 6.19 5.85
N THR A 71 -2.29 5.01 6.18
CA THR A 71 -1.01 4.54 5.68
C THR A 71 -1.08 3.09 5.22
N ILE A 72 -0.35 2.77 4.15
CA ILE A 72 -0.01 1.39 3.77
C ILE A 72 1.51 1.28 3.64
N THR A 73 2.11 0.30 4.34
CA THR A 73 3.55 0.03 4.29
C THR A 73 3.80 -1.33 3.65
N CYS A 74 4.55 -1.38 2.56
CA CYS A 74 4.87 -2.64 1.91
C CYS A 74 5.83 -3.48 2.77
N LYS A 75 5.43 -4.70 3.12
CA LYS A 75 6.25 -5.68 3.83
C LYS A 75 6.71 -6.83 2.92
N TYR A 76 6.30 -6.85 1.65
CA TYR A 76 6.72 -7.87 0.70
C TYR A 76 8.15 -7.60 0.21
N ARG A 77 9.11 -8.45 0.59
CA ARG A 77 10.54 -8.24 0.31
C ARG A 77 10.87 -8.18 -1.19
N SER A 78 10.14 -8.89 -2.02
CA SER A 78 10.36 -8.92 -3.46
C SER A 78 9.67 -7.76 -4.18
N SER A 79 8.86 -6.95 -3.48
CA SER A 79 8.27 -5.75 -4.06
C SER A 79 9.33 -4.67 -4.24
N PRO A 80 9.32 -3.92 -5.36
CA PRO A 80 10.12 -2.70 -5.48
C PRO A 80 9.78 -1.67 -4.39
N TYR A 81 8.55 -1.74 -3.86
CA TYR A 81 8.06 -0.85 -2.82
C TYR A 81 8.40 -1.33 -1.40
N PHE A 82 9.12 -2.45 -1.23
CA PHE A 82 9.49 -2.95 0.10
C PHE A 82 10.10 -1.86 0.96
N GLY A 83 9.52 -1.61 2.14
CA GLY A 83 10.01 -0.62 3.09
C GLY A 83 9.43 0.78 2.94
N TYR A 84 8.74 1.10 1.84
CA TYR A 84 8.03 2.37 1.69
C TYR A 84 6.70 2.38 2.44
N CYS A 85 6.36 3.55 2.99
CA CYS A 85 5.09 3.84 3.62
C CYS A 85 4.36 4.94 2.83
N PHE A 86 3.27 4.57 2.18
CA PHE A 86 2.41 5.51 1.48
C PHE A 86 1.42 6.10 2.47
N VAL A 87 1.23 7.42 2.42
CA VAL A 87 0.42 8.18 3.36
C VAL A 87 -0.63 8.96 2.59
N LEU A 88 -1.89 8.85 3.02
CA LEU A 88 -3.02 9.61 2.49
C LEU A 88 -3.70 10.36 3.63
N ARG A 89 -3.97 11.65 3.44
CA ARG A 89 -4.84 12.41 4.35
C ARG A 89 -6.26 12.46 3.80
N HIS A 90 -7.24 12.11 4.62
CA HIS A 90 -8.65 12.13 4.23
C HIS A 90 -9.55 12.37 5.45
N SER A 91 -10.65 13.12 5.30
CA SER A 91 -11.60 13.39 6.39
C SER A 91 -12.41 12.15 6.79
N ASP A 92 -12.68 11.27 5.82
CA ASP A 92 -13.38 10.00 6.01
C ASP A 92 -12.39 8.82 5.94
N ILE A 93 -12.29 8.07 7.04
CA ILE A 93 -11.39 6.91 7.15
C ILE A 93 -11.75 5.78 6.18
N THR A 94 -13.04 5.49 5.98
CA THR A 94 -13.53 4.42 5.11
C THR A 94 -13.21 4.73 3.66
N ARG A 95 -13.54 5.95 3.20
CA ARG A 95 -13.19 6.40 1.84
C ARG A 95 -11.68 6.38 1.65
N GLY A 96 -10.91 6.87 2.62
CA GLY A 96 -9.46 6.89 2.51
C GLY A 96 -8.80 5.49 2.46
N ILE A 97 -9.32 4.51 3.19
CA ILE A 97 -8.89 3.10 3.08
C ILE A 97 -9.18 2.56 1.68
N ASN A 98 -10.39 2.80 1.16
CA ASN A 98 -10.79 2.36 -0.18
C ASN A 98 -9.94 3.04 -1.28
N ILE A 99 -9.56 4.30 -1.11
CA ILE A 99 -8.61 4.98 -2.01
C ILE A 99 -7.24 4.30 -1.99
N LEU A 100 -6.71 3.95 -0.81
CA LEU A 100 -5.44 3.23 -0.73
C LEU A 100 -5.53 1.83 -1.36
N ARG A 101 -6.68 1.17 -1.26
CA ARG A 101 -6.94 -0.07 -2.00
C ARG A 101 -6.91 0.15 -3.51
N ARG A 102 -7.54 1.21 -4.01
CA ARG A 102 -7.50 1.57 -5.43
C ARG A 102 -6.09 1.86 -5.91
N VAL A 103 -5.32 2.65 -5.15
CA VAL A 103 -3.91 2.95 -5.44
C VAL A 103 -3.09 1.66 -5.50
N TYR A 104 -3.33 0.73 -4.58
CA TYR A 104 -2.71 -0.58 -4.65
C TYR A 104 -3.05 -1.28 -5.97
N ASP A 105 -4.34 -1.42 -6.30
CA ASP A 105 -4.78 -2.13 -7.50
C ASP A 105 -4.27 -1.51 -8.81
N THR A 106 -4.15 -0.18 -8.90
CA THR A 106 -3.81 0.51 -10.16
C THR A 106 -2.35 0.90 -10.31
N LEU A 107 -1.65 1.19 -9.21
CA LEU A 107 -0.30 1.74 -9.26
C LEU A 107 0.74 0.79 -8.66
N LEU A 108 0.38 0.05 -7.61
CA LEU A 108 1.34 -0.76 -6.87
C LEU A 108 1.35 -2.23 -7.30
N VAL A 109 0.20 -2.75 -7.77
CA VAL A 109 0.07 -4.09 -8.36
C VAL A 109 0.75 -4.14 -9.73
N ASP A 110 0.49 -3.18 -10.62
CA ASP A 110 1.06 -3.18 -11.97
C ASP A 110 2.56 -2.82 -12.02
N GLY A 111 3.13 -2.36 -10.90
CA GLY A 111 4.58 -2.35 -10.67
C GLY A 111 5.22 -3.75 -10.69
N LEU A 112 4.42 -4.83 -10.69
CA LEU A 112 4.87 -6.21 -10.91
C LEU A 112 5.00 -6.60 -12.40
N TYR A 113 4.42 -5.84 -13.34
CA TYR A 113 4.55 -6.13 -14.78
C TYR A 113 5.69 -5.34 -15.46
N ASN A 114 6.12 -4.22 -14.90
CA ASN A 114 7.22 -3.40 -15.47
C ASN A 114 8.62 -3.69 -14.89
N MET A 115 8.78 -4.75 -14.10
CA MET A 115 10.09 -5.20 -13.60
C MET A 115 10.43 -6.67 -13.89
N GLN A 116 9.84 -7.23 -14.97
CA GLN A 116 10.39 -8.41 -15.65
C GLN A 116 11.09 -8.08 -16.98
N THR A 117 11.38 -6.81 -17.26
CA THR A 117 12.25 -6.40 -18.37
C THR A 117 13.32 -5.45 -17.87
N GLY A 118 14.19 -5.96 -17.00
CA GLY A 118 15.31 -5.20 -16.43
C GLY A 118 16.62 -5.96 -16.34
N ALA A 119 16.75 -7.14 -16.95
CA ALA A 119 18.02 -7.87 -16.99
C ALA A 119 18.88 -7.55 -18.24
N ASP A 120 18.28 -7.20 -19.40
CA ASP A 120 19.04 -7.13 -20.67
C ASP A 120 18.72 -5.90 -21.56
N LYS A 121 18.13 -4.81 -21.04
CA LYS A 121 17.63 -3.70 -21.91
C LYS A 121 18.21 -2.31 -21.67
N TYR A 122 19.35 -2.19 -20.98
CA TYR A 122 20.18 -0.97 -21.05
C TYR A 122 21.36 -1.15 -22.04
N ASP A 123 21.12 -1.89 -23.11
CA ASP A 123 21.95 -1.93 -24.31
C ASP A 123 21.10 -1.41 -25.50
N TRP A 124 20.70 -0.15 -25.39
CA TRP A 124 20.50 0.84 -26.46
C TRP A 124 20.28 2.22 -25.83
#